data_AF-A0A0F8YU30-F1
#
_entry.id   AF-A0A0F8YU30-F1
#
_cell.length_a   1.000
_cell.length_b   1.000
_cell.length_c   1.000
_cell.angle_alpha   90.00
_cell.angle_beta   90.00
_cell.angle_gamma   90.00
#
_symmetry.space_group_name_H-M   'P 1'
#
loop_
_entity.id
_entity.type
_entity.pdbx_description
1 polymer ?
#
loop_
_entity_poly.entity_id
_entity_poly.type
_entity_poly.pdbx_seq_one_letter_code
_entity_poly.pdbx_strand_id
1 'polypeptide(L)'
;ALVRLAKERKDITITVAGYCPDYLEDLPNVHKIPSVSYEHYPAVVRQFDIICCSLDTEDVFNHSKSGVKALEAMSAARRLPNGKIGGAVPVCTNLKVYSRVISNGHNGLLIDNSEWYETLSELIDNKRLRTKLSVNGFKWVKKNRDMQNGYRSWRKLIKDVYFRDG
;
A
#
# COMPACT_ATOMS: atom_id res chain seq x y z
N ALA A 1 -7.26 -7.89 -14.08
CA ALA A 1 -8.02 -8.00 -12.81
C ALA A 1 -9.03 -6.87 -12.61
N LEU A 2 -8.59 -5.60 -12.50
CA LEU A 2 -9.49 -4.47 -12.19
C LEU A 2 -10.65 -4.30 -13.17
N VAL A 3 -10.41 -4.41 -14.48
CA VAL A 3 -11.47 -4.36 -15.51
C VAL A 3 -12.56 -5.42 -15.28
N ARG A 4 -12.15 -6.63 -14.87
CA ARG A 4 -13.08 -7.74 -14.60
C ARG A 4 -13.90 -7.46 -13.34
N LEU A 5 -13.23 -7.06 -12.26
CA LEU A 5 -13.89 -6.64 -11.01
C LEU A 5 -14.88 -5.49 -11.25
N ALA A 6 -14.52 -4.50 -12.07
CA ALA A 6 -15.38 -3.37 -12.41
C ALA A 6 -16.71 -3.79 -13.07
N LYS A 7 -16.65 -4.82 -13.93
CA LYS A 7 -17.81 -5.36 -14.63
C LYS A 7 -18.69 -6.21 -13.71
N GLU A 8 -18.06 -7.06 -12.89
CA GLU A 8 -18.75 -8.07 -12.08
C GLU A 8 -19.25 -7.56 -10.72
N ARG A 9 -18.62 -6.52 -10.15
CA ARG A 9 -18.87 -6.05 -8.78
C ARG A 9 -19.35 -4.60 -8.75
N LYS A 10 -20.60 -4.40 -8.35
CA LYS A 10 -21.21 -3.06 -8.20
C LYS A 10 -21.08 -2.49 -6.79
N ASP A 11 -20.69 -3.33 -5.84
CA ASP A 11 -20.50 -3.02 -4.42
C ASP A 11 -19.09 -2.48 -4.10
N ILE A 12 -18.23 -2.35 -5.11
CA ILE A 12 -16.89 -1.79 -4.96
C ILE A 12 -16.75 -0.48 -5.75
N THR A 13 -15.89 0.40 -5.25
CA THR A 13 -15.42 1.58 -5.96
C THR A 13 -13.94 1.41 -6.26
N ILE A 14 -13.58 1.50 -7.54
CA ILE A 14 -12.18 1.56 -7.96
C ILE A 14 -11.82 3.02 -8.07
N THR A 15 -10.93 3.52 -7.21
CA THR A 15 -10.49 4.92 -7.29
C THR A 15 -9.09 5.02 -7.87
N VAL A 16 -8.94 5.87 -8.88
CA VAL A 16 -7.65 6.20 -9.50
C VAL A 16 -7.33 7.65 -9.19
N ALA A 17 -6.18 7.88 -8.56
CA ALA A 17 -5.71 9.20 -8.16
C ALA A 17 -4.52 9.63 -9.04
N GLY A 18 -4.68 10.74 -9.77
CA GLY A 18 -3.69 11.19 -10.75
C GLY A 18 -3.92 10.55 -12.13
N TYR A 19 -2.92 9.87 -12.67
CA TYR A 19 -3.00 9.25 -14.01
C TYR A 19 -4.02 8.09 -14.03
N CYS A 20 -5.01 8.19 -14.92
CA CYS A 20 -5.96 7.11 -15.21
C CYS A 20 -5.60 6.44 -16.54
N PRO A 21 -5.27 5.14 -16.55
CA PRO A 21 -5.08 4.40 -17.81
C PRO A 21 -6.36 4.31 -18.64
N ASP A 22 -6.22 4.38 -19.96
CA ASP A 22 -7.30 4.33 -20.95
C ASP A 22 -8.27 3.16 -20.74
N TYR A 23 -7.73 1.97 -20.41
CA TYR A 23 -8.52 0.76 -20.18
C TYR A 23 -9.39 0.78 -18.91
N LEU A 24 -9.28 1.81 -18.07
CA LEU A 24 -10.14 2.02 -16.91
C LEU A 24 -11.14 3.17 -17.09
N GLU A 25 -11.03 3.96 -18.17
CA GLU A 25 -11.73 5.24 -18.25
C GLU A 25 -13.25 5.14 -18.31
N ASP A 26 -13.77 4.17 -19.06
CA ASP A 26 -15.20 4.02 -19.33
C ASP A 26 -15.89 2.99 -18.42
N LEU A 27 -15.22 2.59 -17.33
CA LEU A 27 -15.76 1.58 -16.44
C LEU A 27 -16.73 2.22 -15.41
N PRO A 28 -17.90 1.61 -15.18
CA PRO A 28 -19.02 2.25 -14.48
C PRO A 28 -18.78 2.53 -12.99
N ASN A 29 -17.79 1.88 -12.37
CA ASN A 29 -17.44 2.02 -10.95
C ASN A 29 -15.99 2.49 -10.75
N VAL A 30 -15.41 3.13 -11.78
CA VAL A 30 -14.12 3.82 -11.66
C VAL A 30 -14.36 5.28 -11.32
N HIS A 31 -13.84 5.71 -10.16
CA HIS A 31 -13.87 7.09 -9.71
C HIS A 31 -12.48 7.71 -9.88
N LYS A 32 -12.38 8.70 -10.76
CA LYS A 32 -11.12 9.42 -11.00
C LYS A 32 -11.07 10.62 -10.05
N ILE A 33 -9.97 10.77 -9.33
CA ILE A 33 -9.71 11.97 -8.53
C ILE A 33 -8.45 12.67 -9.04
N PRO A 34 -8.43 14.02 -9.06
CA PRO A 34 -7.26 14.76 -9.49
C PRO A 34 -6.08 14.51 -8.57
N SER A 35 -4.88 14.88 -9.04
CA SER A 35 -3.72 14.97 -8.17
C SER A 35 -4.02 15.89 -6.99
N VAL A 36 -3.64 15.46 -5.78
CA VAL A 36 -3.82 16.23 -4.55
C VAL A 36 -2.48 16.74 -4.06
N SER A 37 -2.49 17.85 -3.31
CA SER A 37 -1.28 18.34 -2.66
C SER A 37 -0.77 17.32 -1.64
N TYR A 38 0.53 17.39 -1.34
CA TYR A 38 1.18 16.44 -0.45
C TYR A 38 0.54 16.40 0.95
N GLU A 39 0.07 17.55 1.44
CA GLU A 39 -0.59 17.70 2.75
C GLU A 39 -1.90 16.92 2.82
N HIS A 40 -2.62 16.83 1.70
CA HIS A 40 -3.92 16.16 1.63
C HIS A 40 -3.80 14.68 1.25
N TYR A 41 -2.69 14.29 0.63
CA TYR A 41 -2.48 12.91 0.15
C TYR A 41 -2.68 11.83 1.24
N PRO A 42 -2.16 11.96 2.48
CA PRO A 42 -2.41 10.98 3.53
C PRO A 42 -3.90 10.80 3.87
N ALA A 43 -4.68 11.88 3.82
CA ALA A 43 -6.12 11.84 4.06
C ALA A 43 -6.85 11.04 2.95
N VAL A 44 -6.39 11.19 1.70
CA VAL A 44 -6.90 10.41 0.57
C VAL A 44 -6.55 8.93 0.72
N VAL A 45 -5.28 8.59 0.97
CA VAL A 45 -4.82 7.20 1.16
C VAL A 45 -5.59 6.50 2.28
N ARG A 46 -5.93 7.23 3.35
CA ARG A 46 -6.68 6.71 4.51
C ARG A 46 -8.07 6.18 4.15
N GLN A 47 -8.68 6.66 3.06
CA GLN A 47 -10.02 6.24 2.62
C GLN A 47 -10.05 4.85 1.98
N PHE A 48 -8.90 4.32 1.53
CA PHE A 48 -8.85 3.08 0.78
C PHE A 48 -8.83 1.84 1.68
N ASP A 49 -9.63 0.84 1.32
CA ASP A 49 -9.56 -0.47 1.95
C ASP A 49 -8.35 -1.29 1.51
N ILE A 50 -8.11 -1.28 0.21
CA ILE A 50 -7.04 -2.03 -0.46
C ILE A 50 -6.31 -1.05 -1.37
N ILE A 51 -4.98 -1.13 -1.41
CA ILE A 51 -4.16 -0.35 -2.34
C ILE A 51 -3.35 -1.31 -3.21
N CYS A 52 -3.58 -1.24 -4.51
CA CYS A 52 -2.81 -1.97 -5.51
C CYS A 52 -1.46 -1.27 -5.73
N CYS A 53 -0.39 -1.97 -5.36
CA CYS A 53 1.00 -1.58 -5.57
C CYS A 53 1.56 -2.41 -6.73
N SER A 54 0.94 -2.26 -7.90
CA SER A 54 1.30 -3.00 -9.11
C SER A 54 2.51 -2.38 -9.79
N LEU A 55 3.50 -3.21 -10.10
CA LEU A 55 4.62 -2.88 -10.96
C LEU A 55 4.71 -3.93 -12.06
N ASP A 56 5.16 -3.50 -13.24
CA ASP A 56 5.51 -4.40 -14.33
C ASP A 56 6.83 -5.11 -13.98
N THR A 57 6.86 -6.44 -14.11
CA THR A 57 8.02 -7.27 -13.80
C THR A 57 9.08 -7.23 -14.87
N GLU A 58 8.71 -6.88 -16.11
CA GLU A 58 9.63 -6.85 -17.25
C GLU A 58 10.36 -5.50 -17.35
N ASP A 59 9.83 -4.47 -16.71
CA ASP A 59 10.45 -3.15 -16.67
C ASP A 59 11.53 -3.09 -15.59
N VAL A 60 12.79 -3.16 -16.03
CA VAL A 60 13.98 -3.10 -15.18
C VAL A 60 14.05 -1.85 -14.30
N PHE A 61 13.42 -0.74 -14.70
CA PHE A 61 13.34 0.47 -13.86
C PHE A 61 12.63 0.18 -12.53
N ASN A 62 11.66 -0.74 -12.51
CA ASN A 62 10.91 -1.12 -11.32
C ASN A 62 11.76 -1.82 -10.25
N HIS A 63 12.90 -2.39 -10.62
CA HIS A 63 13.82 -3.04 -9.67
C HIS A 63 14.55 -2.04 -8.77
N SER A 64 14.68 -0.78 -9.23
CA SER A 64 15.32 0.32 -8.49
C SER A 64 14.34 1.12 -7.64
N LYS A 65 13.04 0.83 -7.73
CA LYS A 65 12.02 1.50 -6.91
C LYS A 65 12.16 1.14 -5.43
N SER A 66 11.45 1.89 -4.59
CA SER A 66 11.31 1.63 -3.16
C SER A 66 9.89 1.15 -2.82
N GLY A 67 9.74 0.46 -1.68
CA GLY A 67 8.44 -0.03 -1.20
C GLY A 67 7.53 1.06 -0.61
N VAL A 68 7.76 2.35 -0.94
CA VAL A 68 7.11 3.49 -0.27
C VAL A 68 5.59 3.45 -0.40
N LYS A 69 5.02 3.11 -1.56
CA LYS A 69 3.56 3.03 -1.73
C LYS A 69 2.90 2.04 -0.76
N ALA A 70 3.56 0.91 -0.48
CA ALA A 70 3.09 -0.08 0.48
C ALA A 70 3.22 0.43 1.93
N LEU A 71 4.29 1.17 2.23
CA LEU A 71 4.46 1.83 3.53
C LEU A 71 3.38 2.88 3.76
N GLU A 72 3.11 3.72 2.76
CA GLU A 72 2.04 4.73 2.79
C GLU A 72 0.69 4.09 3.09
N ALA A 73 0.34 3.03 2.33
CA ALA A 73 -0.89 2.27 2.53
C ALA A 73 -1.05 1.77 3.97
N MET A 74 -0.02 1.09 4.49
CA MET A 74 -0.03 0.56 5.86
C MET A 74 -0.03 1.67 6.92
N SER A 75 0.64 2.79 6.66
CA SER A 75 0.80 3.91 7.60
C SER A 75 -0.43 4.80 7.72
N ALA A 76 -1.30 4.80 6.70
CA ALA A 76 -2.50 5.62 6.62
C ALA A 76 -3.57 5.14 7.60
N ALA A 77 -3.29 5.35 8.89
CA ALA A 77 -4.10 4.91 10.02
C ALA A 77 -5.56 5.30 9.80
N ARG A 78 -6.53 4.46 10.13
CA ARG A 78 -7.95 4.76 10.30
C ARG A 78 -8.53 3.90 11.39
N ARG A 79 -9.63 4.36 11.99
CA ARG A 79 -10.41 3.51 12.89
C ARG A 79 -11.26 2.56 12.04
N LEU A 80 -11.09 1.28 12.27
CA LEU A 80 -11.83 0.21 11.60
C LEU A 80 -13.14 -0.07 12.34
N PRO A 81 -14.14 -0.73 11.71
CA PRO A 81 -15.42 -1.05 12.34
C PRO A 81 -15.32 -1.86 13.65
N ASN A 82 -14.22 -2.60 13.84
CA ASN A 82 -13.95 -3.36 15.06
C ASN A 82 -13.26 -2.54 16.17
N GLY A 83 -13.21 -1.21 16.03
CA GLY A 83 -12.60 -0.28 16.99
C GLY A 83 -11.08 -0.17 16.93
N LYS A 84 -10.39 -1.07 16.20
CA LYS A 84 -8.93 -1.06 16.08
C LYS A 84 -8.46 0.03 15.10
N ILE A 85 -7.18 0.37 15.19
CA ILE A 85 -6.50 1.25 14.24
C ILE A 85 -5.72 0.38 13.25
N GLY A 86 -5.90 0.63 11.95
CA GLY A 86 -5.19 -0.05 10.87
C GLY A 86 -5.03 0.86 9.65
N GLY A 87 -4.25 0.45 8.66
CA GLY A 87 -4.07 1.17 7.39
C GLY A 87 -4.89 0.56 6.25
N ALA A 88 -4.63 0.98 5.02
CA ALA A 88 -5.03 0.22 3.84
C ALA A 88 -4.21 -1.06 3.72
N VAL A 89 -4.78 -2.11 3.13
CA VAL A 89 -4.04 -3.36 2.85
C VAL A 89 -3.29 -3.19 1.52
N PRO A 90 -1.95 -3.22 1.51
CA PRO A 90 -1.22 -3.23 0.25
C PRO A 90 -1.25 -4.64 -0.37
N VAL A 91 -1.63 -4.69 -1.65
CA VAL A 91 -1.44 -5.86 -2.51
C VAL A 91 -0.40 -5.47 -3.53
N CYS A 92 0.74 -6.15 -3.52
CA CYS A 92 1.94 -5.76 -4.25
C CYS A 92 2.32 -6.84 -5.26
N THR A 93 2.85 -6.42 -6.41
CA THR A 93 3.58 -7.37 -7.28
C THR A 93 4.72 -8.01 -6.48
N ASN A 94 4.93 -9.31 -6.66
CA ASN A 94 5.99 -10.07 -6.01
C ASN A 94 7.37 -9.70 -6.56
N LEU A 95 7.88 -8.54 -6.14
CA LEU A 95 9.20 -8.03 -6.48
C LEU A 95 10.01 -7.73 -5.23
N LYS A 96 11.34 -7.79 -5.37
CA LYS A 96 12.31 -7.53 -4.30
C LYS A 96 12.10 -6.18 -3.60
N VAL A 97 11.60 -5.18 -4.34
CA VAL A 97 11.27 -3.87 -3.78
C VAL A 97 10.20 -3.96 -2.68
N TYR A 98 9.18 -4.79 -2.87
CA TYR A 98 8.08 -4.95 -1.92
C TYR A 98 8.37 -6.01 -0.86
N SER A 99 9.12 -7.07 -1.18
CA SER A 99 9.47 -8.10 -0.17
C SER A 99 10.33 -7.57 0.98
N ARG A 100 10.97 -6.40 0.81
CA ARG A 100 11.68 -5.67 1.88
C ARG A 100 10.77 -5.04 2.93
N VAL A 101 9.48 -4.89 2.65
CA VAL A 101 8.49 -4.22 3.53
C VAL A 101 7.24 -5.06 3.77
N ILE A 102 6.92 -6.00 2.89
CA ILE A 102 5.79 -6.92 3.01
C ILE A 102 6.28 -8.30 3.45
N SER A 103 5.72 -8.77 4.56
CA SER A 103 5.69 -10.18 4.95
C SER A 103 4.36 -10.76 4.46
N ASN A 104 4.43 -11.55 3.38
CA ASN A 104 3.24 -12.04 2.67
C ASN A 104 2.24 -12.71 3.63
N GLY A 105 0.95 -12.38 3.49
CA GLY A 105 -0.13 -12.92 4.33
C GLY A 105 -0.15 -12.39 5.78
N HIS A 106 0.82 -11.55 6.17
CA HIS A 106 0.89 -10.99 7.52
C HIS A 106 0.53 -9.50 7.57
N ASN A 107 1.26 -8.66 6.83
CA ASN A 107 1.11 -7.19 6.86
C ASN A 107 0.69 -6.59 5.51
N GLY A 108 0.52 -7.45 4.50
CA GLY A 108 0.14 -7.17 3.13
C GLY A 108 0.24 -8.45 2.31
N LEU A 109 0.10 -8.35 1.00
CA LEU A 109 0.19 -9.49 0.08
C LEU A 109 1.21 -9.23 -1.02
N LEU A 110 2.02 -10.25 -1.31
CA LEU A 110 2.90 -10.32 -2.48
C LEU A 110 2.32 -11.35 -3.42
N ILE A 111 2.06 -10.96 -4.66
CA ILE A 111 1.38 -11.79 -5.65
C ILE A 111 2.01 -11.68 -7.03
N ASP A 112 1.89 -12.75 -7.79
CA ASP A 112 2.30 -12.78 -9.20
C ASP A 112 1.18 -12.23 -10.10
N ASN A 113 1.51 -11.92 -11.36
CA ASN A 113 0.58 -11.25 -12.28
C ASN A 113 -0.73 -12.03 -12.54
N SER A 114 -0.71 -13.35 -12.42
CA SER A 114 -1.89 -14.22 -12.59
C SER A 114 -2.87 -14.15 -11.41
N GLU A 115 -2.44 -13.72 -10.23
CA GLU A 115 -3.18 -13.89 -8.97
C GLU A 115 -4.01 -12.65 -8.59
N TRP A 116 -3.86 -11.54 -9.31
CA TRP A 116 -4.50 -10.26 -8.97
C TRP A 116 -6.01 -10.35 -8.79
N TYR A 117 -6.70 -11.05 -9.69
CA TYR A 117 -8.16 -11.11 -9.62
C TYR A 117 -8.64 -11.91 -8.41
N GLU A 118 -8.10 -13.11 -8.20
CA GLU A 118 -8.52 -13.99 -7.10
C GLU A 118 -8.17 -13.36 -5.74
N THR A 119 -6.96 -12.80 -5.62
CA THR A 119 -6.52 -12.13 -4.39
C THR A 119 -7.38 -10.93 -4.03
N LEU A 120 -7.68 -10.07 -5.01
CA LEU A 120 -8.54 -8.90 -4.76
C LEU A 120 -9.96 -9.34 -4.41
N SER A 121 -10.51 -10.35 -5.10
CA SER A 121 -11.84 -10.89 -4.82
C SER A 121 -11.92 -11.45 -3.40
N GLU A 122 -10.95 -12.26 -2.98
CA GLU A 122 -10.87 -12.77 -1.61
C GLU A 122 -10.83 -11.63 -0.60
N LEU A 123 -9.99 -10.61 -0.82
CA LEU A 123 -9.91 -9.49 0.11
C LEU A 123 -11.20 -8.68 0.19
N ILE A 124 -11.90 -8.49 -0.93
CA ILE A 124 -13.19 -7.79 -0.99
C ILE A 124 -14.22 -8.53 -0.14
N ASP A 125 -14.31 -9.86 -0.30
CA ASP A 125 -15.32 -10.69 0.35
C ASP A 125 -14.96 -11.05 1.79
N ASN A 126 -13.67 -11.20 2.10
CA ASN A 126 -13.17 -11.60 3.41
C ASN A 126 -12.76 -10.39 4.27
N LYS A 127 -13.76 -9.71 4.81
CA LYS A 127 -13.54 -8.56 5.72
C LYS A 127 -12.68 -8.91 6.94
N ARG A 128 -12.73 -10.15 7.44
CA ARG A 128 -11.91 -10.60 8.59
C ARG A 128 -10.43 -10.63 8.21
N LEU A 129 -10.10 -11.22 7.07
CA LEU A 129 -8.73 -11.22 6.53
C LEU A 129 -8.24 -9.79 6.29
N ARG A 130 -9.04 -8.98 5.57
CA ARG A 130 -8.71 -7.58 5.28
C ARG A 130 -8.42 -6.77 6.55
N THR A 131 -9.25 -6.94 7.57
CA THR A 131 -9.07 -6.29 8.87
C THR A 131 -7.80 -6.77 9.59
N LYS A 132 -7.49 -8.08 9.54
CA LYS A 132 -6.27 -8.63 10.13
C LYS A 132 -5.02 -8.03 9.48
N LEU A 133 -4.97 -8.04 8.15
CA LEU A 133 -3.84 -7.48 7.37
C LEU A 133 -3.67 -5.98 7.63
N SER A 134 -4.77 -5.22 7.63
CA SER A 134 -4.79 -3.77 7.89
C SER A 134 -4.18 -3.41 9.25
N VAL A 135 -4.59 -4.12 10.31
CA VAL A 135 -4.06 -3.88 11.68
C VAL A 135 -2.60 -4.28 11.78
N ASN A 136 -2.21 -5.42 11.19
CA ASN A 136 -0.84 -5.89 11.21
C ASN A 136 0.10 -4.97 10.43
N GLY A 137 -0.33 -4.51 9.24
CA GLY A 137 0.36 -3.51 8.42
C GLY A 137 0.70 -2.27 9.20
N PHE A 138 -0.31 -1.66 9.81
CA PHE A 138 -0.12 -0.45 10.62
C PHE A 138 0.85 -0.67 11.79
N LYS A 139 0.68 -1.76 12.55
CA LYS A 139 1.59 -2.11 13.66
C LYS A 139 3.02 -2.32 13.19
N TRP A 140 3.19 -2.98 12.05
CA TRP A 140 4.50 -3.26 11.49
C TRP A 140 5.22 -1.96 11.09
N VAL A 141 4.53 -1.03 10.40
CA VAL A 141 5.11 0.26 10.04
C VAL A 141 5.48 1.06 11.28
N LYS A 142 4.58 1.17 12.27
CA LYS A 142 4.85 1.88 13.52
C LYS A 142 6.08 1.34 14.26
N LYS A 143 6.27 0.01 14.23
CA LYS A 143 7.44 -0.63 14.87
C LYS A 143 8.73 -0.44 14.08
N ASN A 144 8.69 -0.56 12.75
CA ASN A 144 9.90 -0.75 11.94
C ASN A 144 10.28 0.43 11.04
N ARG A 145 9.36 1.38 10.80
CA ARG A 145 9.51 2.44 9.80
C ARG A 145 9.01 3.81 10.29
N ASP A 146 8.61 3.92 11.56
CA ASP A 146 8.27 5.20 12.15
C ASP A 146 9.53 6.08 12.24
N MET A 147 9.46 7.26 11.62
CA MET A 147 10.56 8.22 11.59
C MET A 147 10.96 8.70 12.99
N GLN A 148 10.03 8.71 13.95
CA GLN A 148 10.31 9.04 15.35
C GLN A 148 11.27 8.03 16.00
N ASN A 149 11.36 6.81 15.46
CA ASN A 149 12.34 5.82 15.88
C ASN A 149 13.61 5.93 15.03
N GLY A 150 13.47 6.08 13.72
CA GLY A 150 14.58 6.09 12.76
C GLY A 150 15.57 7.24 12.95
N TYR A 151 15.11 8.45 13.32
CA TYR A 151 15.99 9.61 13.43
C TYR A 151 17.08 9.43 14.50
N ARG A 152 16.81 8.63 15.53
CA ARG A 152 17.78 8.38 16.62
C ARG A 152 19.00 7.60 16.12
N SER A 153 18.78 6.63 15.25
CA SER A 153 19.85 5.86 14.61
C SER A 153 20.69 6.74 13.70
N TRP A 154 20.05 7.62 12.90
CA TRP A 154 20.75 8.61 12.08
C TRP A 154 21.57 9.58 12.92
N ARG A 155 20.99 10.13 13.99
CA ARG A 155 21.70 11.02 14.90
C ARG A 155 22.91 10.34 15.53
N LYS A 156 22.80 9.07 15.92
CA LYS A 156 23.92 8.29 16.45
C LYS A 156 25.02 8.11 15.40
N LEU A 157 24.66 7.67 14.20
CA LEU A 157 25.61 7.47 13.11
C LEU A 157 26.36 8.76 12.75
N ILE A 158 25.64 9.89 12.62
CA ILE A 158 26.26 11.19 12.35
C ILE A 158 27.24 11.55 13.45
N LYS A 159 26.89 11.32 14.72
CA LYS A 159 27.80 11.55 15.84
C LYS A 159 29.05 10.67 15.76
N ASP A 160 28.86 9.38 15.46
CA ASP A 160 29.96 8.42 15.38
C ASP A 160 30.89 8.69 14.19
N VAL A 161 30.41 9.26 13.09
CA VAL A 161 31.23 9.59 11.91
C VAL A 161 31.92 10.95 12.06
N TYR A 162 31.21 11.97 12.53
CA TYR A 162 31.74 13.34 12.55
C TYR A 162 32.49 13.71 13.83
N PHE A 163 32.28 13.01 14.94
CA PHE A 163 32.86 13.37 16.24
C PHE A 163 33.75 12.26 16.83
N ARG A 164 34.18 11.29 16.02
CA ARG A 164 35.20 10.29 16.42
C ARG A 164 36.64 10.73 16.19
N ASP A 165 36.87 11.77 15.41
CA ASP A 165 38.22 12.28 15.08
C ASP A 165 38.54 13.63 15.79
N GLY A 166 38.06 13.81 17.02
CA GLY A 166 38.34 14.98 17.88
C GLY A 166 38.93 14.59 19.22
#